data_AF-A0A9E1SSF4-F1
#
_entry.id   AF-A0A9E1SSF4-F1
#
_cell.length_a   1.000
_cell.length_b   1.000
_cell.length_c   1.000
_cell.angle_alpha   90.00
_cell.angle_beta   90.00
_cell.angle_gamma   90.00
#
_symmetry.space_group_name_H-M   'P 1'
#
loop_
_entity.id
_entity.type
_entity.pdbx_description
1 polymer ?
#
loop_
_entity_poly.entity_id
_entity_poly.type
_entity_poly.pdbx_seq_one_letter_code
_entity_poly.pdbx_strand_id
1 'polypeptide(L)'
;MKAVRLDTYLSIVLLVAGLLIFIEAKSFPQTPGEFPVWISTILIGLSALLLIQSLTNRDDDKKLEINKSALIHIAITTAGIAGYIILLPFLGYVITSFILVLSLSILFGYRSIKYLAMTPLAAVVLCWVVFLFILNIPLPGFAE
;
A
#
# COMPACT_ATOMS: atom_id res chain seq x y z
N MET A 1 14.63 27.51 9.99
CA MET A 1 13.60 27.59 8.92
C MET A 1 13.80 26.42 7.94
N LYS A 2 13.37 25.16 8.18
CA LYS A 2 13.14 24.23 7.04
C LYS A 2 12.44 22.88 7.24
N ALA A 3 11.84 22.49 8.36
CA ALA A 3 11.06 21.24 8.38
C ALA A 3 9.55 21.38 8.18
N VAL A 4 8.97 22.56 8.41
CA VAL A 4 7.55 22.87 8.13
C VAL A 4 7.15 22.50 6.69
N ARG A 5 8.09 22.42 5.75
CA ARG A 5 7.79 22.08 4.37
C ARG A 5 7.43 20.61 4.17
N LEU A 6 8.14 19.69 4.82
CA LEU A 6 8.11 18.28 4.44
C LEU A 6 6.85 17.55 4.92
N ASP A 7 6.50 17.67 6.20
CA ASP A 7 5.26 17.07 6.73
C ASP A 7 4.03 17.72 6.10
N THR A 8 4.13 19.01 5.75
CA THR A 8 3.12 19.72 4.96
C THR A 8 3.04 19.13 3.53
N TYR A 9 4.16 18.90 2.85
CA TYR A 9 4.15 18.25 1.53
C TYR A 9 3.58 16.83 1.60
N LEU A 10 4.00 16.03 2.57
CA LEU A 10 3.52 14.65 2.76
C LEU A 10 2.02 14.63 3.06
N SER A 11 1.54 15.46 3.98
CA SER A 11 0.11 15.55 4.30
C SER A 11 -0.72 16.02 3.12
N ILE A 12 -0.25 16.99 2.33
CA ILE A 12 -0.92 17.40 1.09
C ILE A 12 -0.97 16.26 0.08
N VAL A 13 0.15 15.56 -0.16
CA VAL A 13 0.20 14.44 -1.11
C VAL A 13 -0.75 13.32 -0.68
N LEU A 14 -0.73 12.94 0.60
CA LEU A 14 -1.62 11.90 1.15
C LEU A 14 -3.10 12.33 1.10
N LEU A 15 -3.39 13.60 1.37
CA LEU A 15 -4.75 14.15 1.29
C LEU A 15 -5.28 14.12 -0.15
N VAL A 16 -4.47 14.56 -1.12
CA VAL A 16 -4.82 14.51 -2.55
C VAL A 16 -4.99 13.06 -3.00
N ALA A 17 -4.07 12.16 -2.65
CA ALA A 17 -4.20 10.74 -2.97
C ALA A 17 -5.47 10.12 -2.37
N GLY A 18 -5.77 10.41 -1.11
CA GLY A 18 -7.00 9.96 -0.45
C GLY A 18 -8.26 10.47 -1.14
N LEU A 19 -8.30 11.76 -1.52
CA LEU A 19 -9.42 12.34 -2.28
C LEU A 19 -9.61 11.68 -3.64
N LEU A 20 -8.52 11.44 -4.39
CA LEU A 20 -8.59 10.76 -5.68
C LEU A 20 -9.13 9.33 -5.53
N ILE A 21 -8.63 8.58 -4.53
CA ILE A 21 -9.13 7.23 -4.25
C ILE A 21 -10.60 7.28 -3.85
N PHE A 22 -11.03 8.24 -3.05
CA PHE A 22 -12.44 8.37 -2.63
C PHE A 22 -13.38 8.64 -3.80
N ILE A 23 -12.96 9.48 -4.75
CA ILE A 23 -13.73 9.78 -5.97
C ILE A 23 -13.86 8.53 -6.83
N GLU A 24 -12.74 7.84 -7.10
CA GLU A 24 -12.73 6.60 -7.88
C GLU A 24 -13.54 5.50 -7.19
N ALA A 25 -13.39 5.35 -5.88
CA ALA A 25 -14.09 4.34 -5.10
C ALA A 25 -15.61 4.44 -5.18
N LYS A 26 -16.15 5.67 -5.24
CA LYS A 26 -17.58 5.92 -5.40
C LYS A 26 -18.12 5.52 -6.77
N SER A 27 -17.26 5.34 -7.77
CA SER A 27 -17.65 4.85 -9.09
C SER A 27 -17.83 3.32 -9.12
N PHE A 28 -17.32 2.60 -8.12
CA PHE A 28 -17.46 1.15 -8.05
C PHE A 28 -18.83 0.71 -7.51
N PRO A 29 -19.29 -0.52 -7.86
CA PRO A 29 -20.47 -1.12 -7.24
C PRO A 29 -20.34 -1.20 -5.72
N GLN A 30 -21.47 -1.20 -4.99
CA GLN A 30 -21.50 -1.02 -3.54
C GLN A 30 -20.60 -2.04 -2.78
N THR A 31 -20.68 -3.33 -3.09
CA THR A 31 -19.95 -4.38 -2.34
C THR A 31 -18.42 -4.34 -2.50
N PRO A 32 -17.84 -4.10 -3.69
CA PRO A 32 -16.40 -3.83 -3.84
C PRO A 32 -15.98 -2.42 -3.45
N GLY A 33 -16.86 -1.42 -3.65
CA GLY A 33 -16.54 0.01 -3.56
C GLY A 33 -16.56 0.57 -2.14
N GLU A 34 -17.33 -0.03 -1.23
CA GLU A 34 -17.38 0.41 0.16
C GLU A 34 -16.02 0.36 0.84
N PHE A 35 -15.26 -0.73 0.67
CA PHE A 35 -13.97 -0.89 1.35
C PHE A 35 -12.97 0.23 1.00
N PRO A 36 -12.72 0.56 -0.28
CA PRO A 36 -11.90 1.72 -0.64
C PRO A 36 -12.46 3.07 -0.14
N VAL A 37 -13.79 3.24 -0.04
CA VAL A 37 -14.41 4.45 0.55
C VAL A 37 -14.05 4.59 2.03
N TRP A 38 -14.14 3.51 2.83
CA TRP A 38 -13.79 3.55 4.25
C TRP A 38 -12.32 3.90 4.47
N ILE A 39 -11.42 3.22 3.77
CA ILE A 39 -9.97 3.42 3.89
C ILE A 39 -9.57 4.84 3.45
N SER A 40 -10.10 5.32 2.31
CA SER A 40 -9.81 6.68 1.83
C SER A 40 -10.36 7.75 2.77
N THR A 41 -11.54 7.54 3.37
CA THR A 41 -12.11 8.47 4.36
C THR A 41 -11.22 8.59 5.59
N ILE A 42 -10.74 7.46 6.13
CA ILE A 42 -9.80 7.44 7.26
C ILE A 42 -8.49 8.13 6.87
N LEU A 43 -7.95 7.82 5.68
CA LEU A 43 -6.72 8.43 5.18
C LEU A 43 -6.84 9.95 5.05
N ILE A 44 -7.96 10.46 4.49
CA ILE A 44 -8.24 11.90 4.37
C ILE A 44 -8.28 12.53 5.76
N GLY A 45 -9.02 11.93 6.71
CA GLY A 45 -9.12 12.43 8.07
C GLY A 45 -7.77 12.51 8.79
N LEU A 46 -6.97 11.43 8.72
CA LEU A 46 -5.63 11.41 9.31
C LEU A 46 -4.66 12.38 8.62
N SER A 47 -4.76 12.53 7.29
CA SER A 47 -3.92 13.47 6.54
C SER A 47 -4.28 14.92 6.86
N ALA A 48 -5.56 15.23 7.04
CA ALA A 48 -6.01 16.55 7.48
C ALA A 48 -5.54 16.87 8.90
N LEU A 49 -5.62 15.91 9.82
CA LEU A 49 -5.07 16.05 11.17
C LEU A 49 -3.55 16.27 11.15
N LEU A 50 -2.83 15.52 10.32
CA LEU A 50 -1.38 15.69 10.14
C LEU A 50 -1.04 17.08 9.57
N LEU A 51 -1.83 17.58 8.62
CA LEU A 51 -1.67 18.91 8.05
C LEU A 51 -1.88 20.00 9.10
N ILE A 52 -2.94 19.90 9.90
CA ILE A 52 -3.22 20.83 11.02
C ILE A 52 -2.07 20.80 12.03
N GLN A 53 -1.59 19.62 12.41
CA GLN A 53 -0.44 19.47 13.31
C GLN A 53 0.83 20.09 12.72
N SER A 54 1.14 19.84 11.44
CA SER A 54 2.30 20.41 10.74
C SER A 54 2.27 21.95 10.68
N LEU A 55 1.08 22.54 10.59
CA LEU A 55 0.92 24.01 10.61
C LEU A 55 0.95 24.61 12.01
N THR A 56 0.57 23.83 13.03
CA THR A 56 0.44 24.30 14.43
C THR A 56 1.73 24.08 15.23
N ASN A 57 2.43 22.95 15.03
CA ASN A 57 3.71 22.66 15.66
C ASN A 57 4.85 23.33 14.88
N ARG A 58 5.59 24.22 15.56
CA ARG A 58 6.74 24.92 14.98
C ARG A 58 8.09 24.23 15.25
N ASP A 59 8.12 23.15 16.01
CA ASP A 59 9.36 22.60 16.59
C ASP A 59 9.86 21.27 16.01
N ASP A 60 9.16 20.63 15.07
CA ASP A 60 9.66 19.38 14.48
C ASP A 60 10.59 19.68 13.29
N ASP A 61 11.81 20.16 13.58
CA ASP A 61 12.86 20.37 12.57
C ASP A 61 13.50 19.05 12.05
N LYS A 62 12.70 17.99 11.87
CA LYS A 62 13.16 16.69 11.35
C LYS A 62 13.35 16.78 9.84
N LYS A 63 14.60 16.91 9.41
CA LYS A 63 14.98 16.70 8.00
C LYS A 63 14.88 15.20 7.71
N LEU A 64 14.04 14.79 6.74
CA LEU A 64 14.15 13.45 6.16
C LEU A 64 15.53 13.34 5.49
N GLU A 65 16.41 12.56 6.09
CA GLU A 65 17.59 12.08 5.39
C GLU A 65 17.14 11.00 4.42
N ILE A 66 16.88 11.40 3.17
CA ILE A 66 16.57 10.47 2.10
C ILE A 66 17.84 9.65 1.81
N ASN A 67 17.92 8.48 2.43
CA ASN A 67 19.00 7.55 2.19
C ASN A 67 18.88 7.00 0.75
N LYS A 68 20.00 6.97 0.01
CA LYS A 68 20.09 6.37 -1.33
C LYS A 68 19.57 4.92 -1.35
N SER A 69 19.80 4.16 -0.29
CA SER A 69 19.24 2.81 -0.13
C SER A 69 17.71 2.81 -0.07
N ALA A 70 17.09 3.79 0.59
CA ALA A 70 15.63 3.92 0.63
C ALA A 70 15.06 4.21 -0.76
N LEU A 71 15.69 5.09 -1.54
CA LEU A 71 15.29 5.35 -2.92
C LEU A 71 15.39 4.11 -3.82
N ILE A 72 16.46 3.32 -3.65
CA ILE A 72 16.62 2.05 -4.37
C ILE A 72 15.53 1.05 -3.98
N HIS A 73 15.22 0.92 -2.69
CA HIS A 73 14.16 0.03 -2.23
C HIS A 73 12.79 0.45 -2.77
N ILE A 74 12.50 1.76 -2.82
CA ILE A 74 11.28 2.29 -3.45
C ILE A 74 11.24 1.91 -4.94
N ALA A 75 12.32 2.15 -5.68
CA ALA A 75 12.39 1.83 -7.10
C ALA A 75 12.20 0.33 -7.38
N ILE A 76 12.86 -0.54 -6.61
CA ILE A 76 12.72 -2.00 -6.73
C ILE A 76 11.30 -2.45 -6.37
N THR A 77 10.70 -1.88 -5.31
CA THR A 77 9.33 -2.20 -4.92
C THR A 77 8.34 -1.81 -6.01
N THR A 78 8.46 -0.61 -6.57
CA THR A 78 7.63 -0.15 -7.70
C THR A 78 7.78 -1.05 -8.92
N ALA A 79 9.01 -1.42 -9.27
CA ALA A 79 9.26 -2.36 -10.38
C ALA A 79 8.67 -3.75 -10.09
N GLY A 80 8.76 -4.24 -8.85
CA GLY A 80 8.16 -5.50 -8.42
C GLY A 80 6.64 -5.49 -8.54
N ILE A 81 5.98 -4.40 -8.16
CA ILE A 81 4.53 -4.23 -8.32
C ILE A 81 4.14 -4.19 -9.80
N ALA A 82 4.89 -3.46 -10.64
CA ALA A 82 4.65 -3.45 -12.09
C ALA A 82 4.80 -4.86 -12.70
N GLY A 83 5.84 -5.59 -12.30
CA GLY A 83 6.05 -6.98 -12.70
C GLY A 83 4.91 -7.89 -12.23
N TYR A 84 4.41 -7.69 -11.00
CA TYR A 84 3.23 -8.40 -10.48
C TYR A 84 2.01 -8.18 -11.36
N ILE A 85 1.69 -6.93 -11.74
CA ILE A 85 0.52 -6.63 -12.58
C ILE A 85 0.61 -7.34 -13.93
N ILE A 86 1.81 -7.35 -14.54
CA ILE A 86 2.05 -8.00 -15.84
C ILE A 86 1.94 -9.52 -15.73
N LEU A 87 2.45 -10.12 -14.66
CA LEU A 87 2.51 -11.57 -14.47
C LEU A 87 1.19 -12.17 -13.94
N LEU A 88 0.38 -11.37 -13.24
CA LEU A 88 -0.87 -11.79 -12.62
C LEU A 88 -1.83 -12.54 -13.57
N PRO A 89 -2.11 -12.08 -14.81
CA PRO A 89 -2.99 -12.82 -15.72
C PRO A 89 -2.41 -14.15 -16.20
N PHE A 90 -1.09 -14.34 -16.14
CA PHE A 90 -0.44 -15.57 -16.63
C PHE A 90 -0.24 -16.62 -15.54
N LEU A 91 0.19 -16.19 -14.34
CA LEU A 91 0.55 -17.07 -13.22
C LEU A 91 -0.56 -17.18 -12.16
N GLY A 92 -1.58 -16.33 -12.24
CA GLY A 92 -2.67 -16.27 -11.27
C GLY A 92 -2.25 -15.61 -9.94
N TYR A 93 -3.24 -15.43 -9.08
CA TYR A 93 -3.11 -14.68 -7.82
C TYR A 93 -2.11 -15.32 -6.86
N VAL A 94 -2.27 -16.60 -6.53
CA VAL A 94 -1.49 -17.26 -5.47
C VAL A 94 0.01 -17.24 -5.76
N ILE A 95 0.43 -17.64 -6.96
CA ILE A 95 1.85 -17.72 -7.33
C ILE A 95 2.46 -16.33 -7.39
N THR A 96 1.82 -15.40 -8.10
CA THR A 96 2.36 -14.06 -8.32
C THR A 96 2.44 -13.25 -7.02
N SER A 97 1.41 -13.32 -6.17
CA SER A 97 1.42 -12.65 -4.86
C SER A 97 2.44 -13.26 -3.90
N PHE A 98 2.58 -14.60 -3.88
CA PHE A 98 3.57 -15.25 -3.03
C PHE A 98 4.99 -14.82 -3.38
N ILE A 99 5.33 -14.81 -4.69
CA ILE A 99 6.65 -14.36 -5.17
C ILE A 99 6.88 -12.89 -4.81
N LEU A 100 5.87 -12.02 -4.99
CA LEU A 100 5.98 -10.61 -4.66
C LEU A 100 6.27 -10.41 -3.16
N VAL A 101 5.45 -10.99 -2.28
CA VAL A 101 5.59 -10.81 -0.82
C VAL A 101 6.90 -11.42 -0.32
N LEU A 102 7.32 -12.56 -0.87
CA LEU A 102 8.62 -13.16 -0.56
C LEU A 102 9.76 -12.24 -0.98
N SER A 103 9.72 -11.71 -2.20
CA SER A 103 10.75 -10.80 -2.73
C SER A 103 10.86 -9.52 -1.89
N LEU A 104 9.73 -8.93 -1.48
CA LEU A 104 9.71 -7.76 -0.61
C LEU A 104 10.22 -8.09 0.80
N SER A 105 9.90 -9.27 1.33
CA SER A 105 10.41 -9.72 2.64
C SER A 105 11.95 -9.82 2.62
N ILE A 106 12.52 -10.38 1.56
CA ILE A 106 13.97 -10.46 1.36
C ILE A 106 14.57 -9.06 1.20
N LEU A 107 13.95 -8.20 0.38
CA LEU A 107 14.42 -6.83 0.12
C LEU A 107 14.47 -5.99 1.40
N PHE A 108 13.47 -6.11 2.27
CA PHE A 108 13.44 -5.43 3.57
C PHE A 108 14.26 -6.12 4.65
N GLY A 109 15.02 -7.16 4.30
CA GLY A 109 16.03 -7.76 5.17
C GLY A 109 15.49 -8.79 6.16
N TYR A 110 14.29 -9.35 5.94
CA TYR A 110 13.84 -10.52 6.72
C TYR A 110 14.70 -11.73 6.36
N ARG A 111 15.48 -12.22 7.32
CA ARG A 111 16.44 -13.33 7.10
C ARG A 111 16.05 -14.66 7.71
N SER A 112 15.04 -14.69 8.59
CA SER A 112 14.63 -15.96 9.18
C SER A 112 13.83 -16.75 8.15
N ILE A 113 14.22 -18.00 7.91
CA ILE A 113 13.51 -18.88 6.96
C ILE A 113 12.04 -19.11 7.36
N LYS A 114 11.75 -19.13 8.67
CA LYS A 114 10.39 -19.26 9.21
C LYS A 114 9.51 -18.10 8.77
N TYR A 115 9.94 -16.86 9.00
CA TYR A 115 9.19 -15.67 8.56
C TYR A 115 9.16 -15.53 7.03
N LEU A 116 10.22 -15.94 6.32
CA LEU A 116 10.25 -15.92 4.85
C LEU A 116 9.20 -16.86 4.24
N ALA A 117 8.85 -17.97 4.88
CA ALA A 117 7.80 -18.87 4.39
C ALA A 117 6.41 -18.50 4.93
N MET A 118 6.30 -18.22 6.24
CA MET A 118 5.00 -17.95 6.87
C MET A 118 4.37 -16.64 6.42
N THR A 119 5.16 -15.57 6.27
CA THR A 119 4.60 -14.24 5.98
C THR A 119 3.94 -14.18 4.60
N PRO A 120 4.59 -14.63 3.51
CA PRO A 120 3.96 -14.67 2.20
C PRO A 120 2.76 -15.61 2.17
N LEU A 121 2.86 -16.79 2.79
CA LEU A 121 1.76 -17.76 2.83
C LEU A 121 0.54 -17.18 3.55
N ALA A 122 0.74 -16.63 4.74
CA ALA A 122 -0.32 -16.03 5.54
C ALA A 122 -0.96 -14.83 4.82
N ALA A 123 -0.16 -13.96 4.21
CA ALA A 123 -0.67 -12.81 3.46
C ALA A 123 -1.53 -13.23 2.26
N VAL A 124 -1.05 -14.19 1.47
CA VAL A 124 -1.79 -14.71 0.30
C VAL A 124 -3.09 -15.37 0.72
N VAL A 125 -3.07 -16.23 1.74
CA VAL A 125 -4.28 -16.92 2.24
C VAL A 125 -5.28 -15.94 2.82
N LEU A 126 -4.82 -14.99 3.65
CA LEU A 126 -5.71 -14.01 4.27
C LEU A 126 -6.40 -13.15 3.23
N CYS A 127 -5.64 -12.61 2.27
CA CYS A 127 -6.23 -11.84 1.19
C CYS A 127 -7.16 -12.70 0.32
N TRP A 128 -6.78 -13.93 -0.04
CA TRP A 128 -7.65 -14.86 -0.78
C TRP A 128 -9.00 -15.06 -0.06
N VAL A 129 -8.99 -15.27 1.26
CA VAL A 129 -10.21 -15.39 2.07
C VAL A 129 -11.04 -14.11 2.04
N VAL A 130 -10.41 -12.94 2.22
CA VAL A 130 -11.12 -11.64 2.20
C VAL A 130 -11.79 -11.42 0.83
N PHE A 131 -11.06 -11.64 -0.26
CA PHE A 131 -11.58 -11.39 -1.61
C PHE A 131 -12.73 -12.34 -1.97
N LEU A 132 -12.61 -13.63 -1.66
CA LEU A 132 -13.64 -14.59 -1.98
C LEU A 132 -14.86 -14.53 -1.06
N PHE A 133 -14.66 -14.51 0.26
CA PHE A 133 -15.77 -14.66 1.20
C PHE A 133 -16.39 -13.33 1.65
N ILE A 134 -15.59 -12.27 1.74
CA ILE A 134 -16.08 -10.96 2.21
C ILE A 134 -16.49 -10.12 1.01
N LEU A 135 -15.60 -10.00 0.01
CA LEU A 135 -15.84 -9.14 -1.14
C LEU A 135 -16.58 -9.82 -2.29
N ASN A 136 -16.61 -11.17 -2.33
CA ASN A 136 -17.19 -11.96 -3.43
C ASN A 136 -16.63 -11.59 -4.81
N ILE A 137 -15.32 -11.32 -4.89
CA ILE A 137 -14.62 -10.95 -6.12
C ILE A 137 -13.75 -12.13 -6.56
N PRO A 138 -13.90 -12.63 -7.81
CA PRO A 138 -13.05 -13.69 -8.33
C PRO A 138 -11.60 -13.20 -8.48
N LEU A 139 -10.66 -14.10 -8.21
CA LEU A 139 -9.23 -13.82 -8.31
C LEU A 139 -8.64 -14.54 -9.53
N PRO A 140 -7.74 -13.91 -10.31
CA PRO A 140 -7.12 -14.56 -11.47
C PRO A 140 -6.51 -15.92 -11.10
N GLY A 141 -6.82 -16.95 -11.88
CA GLY A 141 -6.42 -18.34 -11.63
C GLY A 141 -7.34 -19.14 -10.70
N PHE A 142 -8.41 -18.55 -10.15
CA PHE A 142 -9.44 -19.23 -9.36
C PHE A 142 -10.84 -18.83 -9.86
N ALA A 143 -11.42 -19.73 -10.67
CA ALA A 143 -12.73 -19.61 -11.31
C ALA A 143 -12.89 -18.39 -12.24
N GLU A 144 -12.74 -18.64 -13.55
CA GLU A 144 -13.34 -17.82 -14.61
C GLU A 144 -14.82 -18.20 -14.80
#